data_AF-A0A2V8WBK6-F1
#
_entry.id   AF-A0A2V8WBK6-F1
#
_cell.length_a   1.000
_cell.length_b   1.000
_cell.length_c   1.000
_cell.angle_alpha   90.00
_cell.angle_beta   90.00
_cell.angle_gamma   90.00
#
_symmetry.space_group_name_H-M   'P 1'
#
loop_
_entity.id
_entity.type
_entity.pdbx_description
1 polymer ?
#
loop_
_entity_poly.entity_id
_entity_poly.type
_entity_poly.pdbx_seq_one_letter_code
_entity_poly.pdbx_strand_id
1 'polypeptide(L)'
;MKVSRLFLCLPLFLALPKGSSGQGAPQASSGDPVATVAGQPISEQELLETVGPQQSMQLRMQEYEAKSKALESLIRLKLVQAEAKKRGIPAEKLVEQEVESKVPDPTDGEVEAYFWGQNRAGASFEEVKEQYRSSLKQLKLQKARQVYADSLRTKTNVAVLLRPPSVTVAYDPERVKGDPKAPVTIVEFSDFQCPYCKKSE
;
A
#
# COMPACT_ATOMS: atom_id res chain seq x y z
N MET A 1 11.15 -25.85 68.31
CA MET A 1 11.32 -27.17 67.67
C MET A 1 9.96 -27.82 67.51
N LYS A 2 9.59 -28.21 66.27
CA LYS A 2 8.67 -29.33 65.92
C LYS A 2 7.23 -29.26 66.47
N VAL A 3 6.12 -29.55 65.79
CA VAL A 3 5.63 -29.91 64.45
C VAL A 3 4.12 -29.58 64.58
N SER A 4 3.33 -29.16 63.59
CA SER A 4 2.60 -30.05 62.67
C SER A 4 1.19 -29.49 62.44
N ARG A 5 0.90 -29.27 61.16
CA ARG A 5 -0.29 -29.71 60.40
C ARG A 5 -1.71 -29.24 60.77
N LEU A 6 -2.29 -28.66 59.71
CA LEU A 6 -3.62 -28.90 59.12
C LEU A 6 -4.85 -28.42 59.92
N PHE A 7 -5.62 -27.50 59.34
CA PHE A 7 -7.01 -27.80 58.96
C PHE A 7 -7.54 -26.77 57.94
N LEU A 8 -8.27 -27.33 56.99
CA LEU A 8 -9.01 -26.77 55.88
C LEU A 8 -10.20 -25.92 56.37
N CYS A 9 -10.44 -24.70 55.84
CA CYS A 9 -11.81 -24.22 55.61
C CYS A 9 -11.86 -22.96 54.72
N LEU A 10 -12.78 -23.03 53.74
CA LEU A 10 -13.15 -22.08 52.69
C LEU A 10 -13.59 -20.71 53.25
N PRO A 11 -13.48 -19.62 52.47
CA PRO A 11 -14.73 -19.02 52.01
C PRO A 11 -14.73 -18.61 50.53
N LEU A 12 -15.86 -18.97 49.93
CA LEU A 12 -16.45 -18.51 48.71
C LEU A 12 -16.48 -16.96 48.65
N PHE A 13 -15.76 -16.36 47.70
CA PHE A 13 -15.84 -14.94 47.39
C PHE A 13 -15.83 -14.71 45.87
N LEU A 14 -16.93 -14.12 45.39
CA LEU A 14 -17.07 -13.14 44.31
C LEU A 14 -16.45 -13.39 42.92
N ALA A 15 -17.29 -13.31 41.87
CA ALA A 15 -17.38 -12.16 40.94
C ALA A 15 -17.84 -12.54 39.52
N LEU A 16 -18.70 -11.67 38.98
CA LEU A 16 -19.33 -11.60 37.65
C LEU A 16 -18.31 -11.40 36.48
N PRO A 17 -18.76 -11.44 35.20
CA PRO A 17 -18.05 -11.99 34.05
C PRO A 17 -16.98 -11.05 33.51
N LYS A 18 -15.83 -11.61 33.08
CA LYS A 18 -14.81 -10.87 32.34
C LYS A 18 -14.68 -11.41 30.92
N GLY A 19 -14.91 -10.51 29.97
CA GLY A 19 -14.17 -10.47 28.72
C GLY A 19 -14.74 -11.32 27.61
N SER A 20 -15.61 -10.70 26.80
CA SER A 20 -15.60 -10.96 25.37
C SER A 20 -14.21 -10.57 24.86
N SER A 21 -13.32 -11.55 24.78
CA SER A 21 -12.12 -11.42 23.96
C SER A 21 -12.58 -11.61 22.52
N GLY A 22 -12.64 -10.50 21.78
CA GLY A 22 -12.58 -10.57 20.33
C GLY A 22 -11.31 -11.31 19.96
N GLN A 23 -11.43 -12.60 19.65
CA GLN A 23 -10.38 -13.35 18.99
C GLN A 23 -10.24 -12.70 17.61
N GLY A 24 -9.27 -11.80 17.48
CA GLY A 24 -8.65 -11.57 16.19
C GLY A 24 -8.29 -12.94 15.63
N ALA A 25 -8.78 -13.24 14.43
CA ALA A 25 -8.52 -14.51 13.79
C ALA A 25 -7.01 -14.82 13.89
N PRO A 26 -6.62 -16.03 14.35
CA PRO A 26 -5.23 -16.41 14.35
C PRO A 26 -4.72 -16.28 12.91
N GLN A 27 -3.71 -15.44 12.70
CA GLN A 27 -2.96 -15.49 11.45
C GLN A 27 -2.37 -16.89 11.38
N ALA A 28 -2.87 -17.69 10.44
CA ALA A 28 -2.41 -19.05 10.22
C ALA A 28 -0.89 -19.05 10.10
N SER A 29 -0.23 -19.87 10.92
CA SER A 29 1.21 -20.02 10.82
C SER A 29 1.55 -20.75 9.53
N SER A 30 2.75 -20.54 8.96
CA SER A 30 3.17 -21.18 7.71
C SER A 30 3.20 -22.72 7.74
N GLY A 31 2.98 -23.33 8.92
CA GLY A 31 2.91 -24.77 9.12
C GLY A 31 1.48 -25.32 9.27
N ASP A 32 0.48 -24.46 9.45
CA ASP A 32 -0.91 -24.92 9.54
C ASP A 32 -1.46 -25.24 8.14
N PRO A 33 -2.21 -26.34 7.98
CA PRO A 33 -2.85 -26.64 6.71
C PRO A 33 -3.89 -25.56 6.39
N VAL A 34 -3.82 -25.01 5.18
CA VAL A 34 -4.77 -24.01 4.70
C VAL A 34 -6.08 -24.62 4.25
N ALA A 35 -6.07 -25.92 3.93
CA ALA A 35 -7.25 -26.73 3.67
C ALA A 35 -6.94 -28.21 3.92
N THR A 36 -7.99 -29.04 3.97
CA THR A 36 -7.86 -30.51 3.97
C THR A 36 -8.85 -31.12 2.99
N VAL A 37 -8.40 -32.03 2.13
CA VAL A 37 -9.24 -32.75 1.15
C VAL A 37 -9.15 -34.25 1.41
N ALA A 38 -10.27 -34.88 1.76
CA ALA A 38 -10.32 -36.32 2.12
C ALA A 38 -9.28 -36.73 3.19
N GLY A 39 -8.98 -35.83 4.13
CA GLY A 39 -7.98 -36.05 5.19
C GLY A 39 -6.53 -35.75 4.78
N GLN A 40 -6.26 -35.37 3.52
CA GLN A 40 -4.96 -34.89 3.08
C GLN A 40 -4.86 -33.37 3.29
N PRO A 41 -3.86 -32.87 4.05
CA PRO A 41 -3.65 -31.45 4.25
C PRO A 41 -3.06 -30.78 3.00
N ILE A 42 -3.58 -29.62 2.64
CA ILE A 42 -2.97 -28.69 1.68
C ILE A 42 -2.23 -27.65 2.50
N SER A 43 -0.94 -27.49 2.24
CA SER A 43 -0.10 -26.49 2.91
C SER A 43 -0.16 -25.14 2.20
N GLU A 44 0.18 -24.05 2.90
CA GLU A 44 0.38 -22.73 2.28
C GLU A 44 1.42 -22.79 1.16
N GLN A 45 2.48 -23.60 1.31
CA GLN A 45 3.50 -23.75 0.29
C GLN A 45 2.95 -24.40 -1.00
N GLU A 46 2.19 -25.49 -0.88
CA GLU A 46 1.56 -26.17 -2.01
C GLU A 46 0.57 -25.25 -2.75
N LEU A 47 -0.18 -24.45 -1.99
CA LEU A 47 -1.06 -23.43 -2.55
C LEU A 47 -0.26 -22.37 -3.33
N LEU A 48 0.85 -21.87 -2.78
CA LEU A 48 1.70 -20.88 -3.44
C LEU A 48 2.41 -21.45 -4.67
N GLU A 49 2.80 -22.72 -4.67
CA GLU A 49 3.34 -23.42 -5.84
C GLU A 49 2.30 -23.51 -6.95
N THR A 50 1.02 -23.73 -6.60
CA THR A 50 -0.10 -23.75 -7.55
C THR A 50 -0.36 -22.38 -8.18
N VAL A 51 -0.21 -21.28 -7.42
CA VAL A 51 -0.26 -19.91 -7.96
C VAL A 51 0.89 -19.65 -8.93
N GLY A 52 2.06 -20.25 -8.67
CA GLY A 52 3.24 -20.12 -9.53
C GLY A 52 3.94 -18.76 -9.41
N PRO A 53 5.22 -18.69 -9.81
CA PRO A 53 6.07 -17.52 -9.58
C PRO A 53 5.60 -16.27 -10.34
N GLN A 54 5.04 -16.44 -11.54
CA GLN A 54 4.57 -15.31 -12.37
C GLN A 54 3.33 -14.64 -11.77
N GLN A 55 2.30 -15.41 -11.38
CA GLN A 55 1.09 -14.83 -10.80
C GLN A 55 1.34 -14.29 -9.39
N SER A 56 2.16 -14.98 -8.58
CA SER A 56 2.62 -14.46 -7.29
C SER A 56 3.35 -13.12 -7.44
N MET A 57 4.23 -12.98 -8.44
CA MET A 57 4.90 -11.72 -8.74
C MET A 57 3.92 -10.62 -9.18
N GLN A 58 2.92 -10.95 -10.00
CA GLN A 58 1.88 -9.99 -10.39
C GLN A 58 1.10 -9.46 -9.18
N LEU A 59 0.71 -10.33 -8.24
CA LEU A 59 0.01 -9.93 -7.02
C LEU A 59 0.89 -9.03 -6.12
N ARG A 60 2.16 -9.38 -5.96
CA ARG A 60 3.12 -8.54 -5.22
C ARG A 60 3.33 -7.18 -5.87
N MET A 61 3.34 -7.13 -7.21
CA MET A 61 3.41 -5.86 -7.94
C MET A 61 2.16 -5.00 -7.72
N GLN A 62 0.96 -5.59 -7.76
CA GLN A 62 -0.28 -4.86 -7.46
C GLN A 62 -0.28 -4.30 -6.03
N GLU A 63 0.16 -5.11 -5.05
CA GLU A 63 0.30 -4.66 -3.67
C GLU A 63 1.29 -3.48 -3.57
N TYR A 64 2.44 -3.59 -4.22
CA TYR A 64 3.44 -2.51 -4.26
C TYR A 64 2.87 -1.23 -4.89
N GLU A 65 2.15 -1.32 -6.00
CA GLU A 65 1.52 -0.16 -6.63
C GLU A 65 0.50 0.51 -5.72
N ALA A 66 -0.34 -0.28 -5.04
CA ALA A 66 -1.31 0.24 -4.09
C ALA A 66 -0.61 0.93 -2.91
N LYS A 67 0.41 0.30 -2.33
CA LYS A 67 1.23 0.87 -1.26
C LYS A 67 1.94 2.14 -1.70
N SER A 68 2.49 2.18 -2.92
CA SER A 68 3.19 3.33 -3.48
C SER A 68 2.25 4.54 -3.64
N LYS A 69 1.06 4.33 -4.21
CA LYS A 69 0.02 5.37 -4.35
C LYS A 69 -0.43 5.91 -2.99
N ALA A 70 -0.65 5.02 -2.02
CA ALA A 70 -1.02 5.40 -0.66
C ALA A 70 0.09 6.18 0.05
N LEU A 71 1.34 5.71 -0.08
CA LEU A 71 2.51 6.36 0.50
C LEU A 71 2.70 7.78 -0.05
N GLU A 72 2.54 7.99 -1.36
CA GLU A 72 2.64 9.32 -1.95
C GLU A 72 1.58 10.28 -1.40
N SER A 73 0.35 9.79 -1.22
CA SER A 73 -0.74 10.58 -0.60
C SER A 73 -0.42 10.95 0.86
N LEU A 74 0.15 10.01 1.62
CA LEU A 74 0.57 10.25 3.00
C LEU A 74 1.75 11.23 3.08
N ILE A 75 2.71 11.14 2.17
CA ILE A 75 3.84 12.08 2.11
C ILE A 75 3.32 13.50 1.90
N ARG A 76 2.41 13.71 0.95
CA ARG A 76 1.78 15.02 0.71
C ARG A 76 1.08 15.57 1.95
N LEU A 77 0.30 14.73 2.64
CA LEU A 77 -0.34 15.11 3.91
C LEU A 77 0.69 15.53 4.96
N LYS A 78 1.76 14.75 5.13
CA LYS A 78 2.83 15.04 6.11
C LYS A 78 3.61 16.30 5.77
N LEU A 79 3.82 16.60 4.49
CA LEU A 79 4.46 17.84 4.04
C LEU A 79 3.63 19.07 4.42
N VAL A 80 2.32 19.05 4.14
CA VAL A 80 1.41 20.13 4.54
C VAL A 80 1.36 20.27 6.06
N GLN A 81 1.27 19.17 6.81
CA GLN A 81 1.30 19.21 8.28
C GLN A 81 2.61 19.76 8.83
N ALA A 82 3.75 19.41 8.23
CA ALA A 82 5.05 19.92 8.64
C ALA A 82 5.17 21.42 8.38
N GLU A 83 4.72 21.90 7.22
CA GLU A 83 4.71 23.32 6.88
C GLU A 83 3.77 24.11 7.79
N ALA A 84 2.57 23.59 8.06
CA ALA A 84 1.60 24.20 8.96
C ALA A 84 2.17 24.36 10.38
N LYS A 85 2.85 23.31 10.88
CA LYS A 85 3.58 23.35 12.15
C LYS A 85 4.69 24.39 12.15
N LYS A 86 5.48 24.50 11.08
CA LYS A 86 6.53 25.54 10.96
C LYS A 86 5.95 26.95 11.03
N ARG A 87 4.73 27.15 10.52
CA ARG A 87 4.02 28.45 10.53
C ARG A 87 3.13 28.67 11.76
N GLY A 88 3.00 27.69 12.64
CA GLY A 88 2.17 27.79 13.84
C GLY A 88 0.66 27.90 13.56
N ILE A 89 0.18 27.40 12.42
CA ILE A 89 -1.25 27.42 12.05
C ILE A 89 -1.79 26.00 11.84
N PRO A 90 -3.12 25.77 11.96
CA PRO A 90 -3.74 24.51 11.58
C PRO A 90 -3.48 24.18 10.10
N ALA A 91 -3.34 22.89 9.78
CA ALA A 91 -3.07 22.45 8.40
C ALA A 91 -4.19 22.86 7.44
N GLU A 92 -5.43 22.84 7.91
CA GLU A 92 -6.62 23.26 7.18
C GLU A 92 -6.54 24.74 6.83
N LYS A 93 -6.09 25.58 7.77
CA LYS A 93 -5.88 27.01 7.54
C LYS A 93 -4.75 27.29 6.56
N LEU A 94 -3.66 26.51 6.60
CA LEU A 94 -2.61 26.61 5.60
C LEU A 94 -3.15 26.30 4.20
N VAL A 95 -3.94 25.23 4.06
CA VAL A 95 -4.53 24.85 2.77
C VAL A 95 -5.51 25.91 2.27
N GLU A 96 -6.37 26.45 3.14
CA GLU A 96 -7.28 27.55 2.79
C GLU A 96 -6.51 28.76 2.23
N GLN A 97 -5.45 29.19 2.92
CA GLN A 97 -4.65 30.36 2.53
C GLN A 97 -3.81 30.11 1.27
N GLU A 98 -3.14 28.96 1.17
CA GLU A 98 -2.17 28.71 0.10
C GLU A 98 -2.77 28.07 -1.14
N VAL A 99 -3.93 27.42 -1.00
CA VAL A 99 -4.59 26.69 -2.08
C VAL A 99 -5.98 27.26 -2.36
N GLU A 100 -6.90 27.19 -1.41
CA GLU A 100 -8.32 27.45 -1.71
C GLU A 100 -8.58 28.89 -2.14
N SER A 101 -7.95 29.85 -1.46
CA SER A 101 -8.07 31.28 -1.81
C SER A 101 -7.49 31.63 -3.19
N LYS A 102 -6.63 30.77 -3.75
CA LYS A 102 -5.96 30.98 -5.04
C LYS A 102 -6.61 30.22 -6.19
N VAL A 103 -7.59 29.36 -5.91
CA VAL A 103 -8.31 28.60 -6.94
C VAL A 103 -9.59 29.37 -7.30
N PRO A 104 -9.66 29.96 -8.50
CA PRO A 104 -10.88 30.64 -8.95
C PRO A 104 -12.00 29.63 -9.22
N ASP A 105 -13.24 30.11 -9.12
CA ASP A 105 -14.41 29.34 -9.53
C ASP A 105 -14.31 28.96 -11.01
N PRO A 106 -14.75 27.74 -11.40
CA PRO A 106 -14.76 27.35 -12.79
C PRO A 106 -15.63 28.29 -13.63
N THR A 107 -15.13 28.70 -14.78
CA THR A 107 -15.88 29.55 -15.72
C THR A 107 -16.94 28.74 -16.44
N ASP A 108 -17.97 29.40 -16.96
CA ASP A 108 -19.04 28.73 -17.70
C ASP A 108 -18.50 27.94 -18.91
N GLY A 109 -17.50 28.48 -19.60
CA GLY A 109 -16.83 27.80 -20.71
C GLY A 109 -16.04 26.57 -20.28
N GLU A 110 -15.41 26.58 -19.10
CA GLU A 110 -14.74 25.39 -18.55
C GLU A 110 -15.76 24.30 -18.16
N VAL A 111 -16.90 24.69 -17.60
CA VAL A 111 -17.98 23.77 -17.22
C VAL A 111 -18.62 23.16 -18.47
N GLU A 112 -18.85 23.96 -19.50
CA GLU A 112 -19.34 23.51 -20.81
C GLU A 112 -18.35 22.54 -21.48
N ALA A 113 -17.06 22.88 -21.52
CA ALA A 113 -16.03 21.99 -22.06
C ALA A 113 -15.95 20.67 -21.28
N TYR A 114 -16.04 20.72 -19.94
CA TYR A 114 -16.04 19.54 -19.09
C TYR A 114 -17.29 18.65 -19.33
N PHE A 115 -18.44 19.27 -19.56
CA PHE A 115 -19.68 18.57 -19.91
C PHE A 115 -19.57 17.85 -21.27
N TRP A 116 -19.18 18.56 -22.33
CA TRP A 116 -19.06 17.96 -23.66
C TRP A 116 -17.92 16.94 -23.78
N GLY A 117 -16.88 17.07 -22.95
CA GLY A 117 -15.81 16.08 -22.85
C GLY A 117 -16.22 14.76 -22.19
N GLN A 118 -17.32 14.72 -21.42
CA GLN A 118 -17.76 13.52 -20.69
C GLN A 118 -18.54 12.50 -21.54
N ASN A 119 -18.76 12.75 -22.83
CA ASN A 119 -19.46 11.87 -23.78
C ASN A 119 -20.78 11.29 -23.21
N ARG A 120 -21.58 12.13 -22.54
CA ARG A 120 -22.87 11.74 -21.95
C ARG A 120 -24.00 11.98 -22.93
N ALA A 121 -24.58 10.90 -23.44
CA ALA A 121 -25.80 10.97 -24.26
C ALA A 121 -27.03 11.28 -23.37
N GLY A 122 -27.80 12.29 -23.75
CA GLY A 122 -29.15 12.54 -23.21
C GLY A 122 -29.26 13.41 -21.94
N ALA A 123 -28.16 13.93 -21.38
CA ALA A 123 -28.23 14.92 -20.30
C ALA A 123 -28.37 16.34 -20.86
N SER A 124 -29.20 17.19 -20.24
CA SER A 124 -29.26 18.62 -20.57
C SER A 124 -28.18 19.38 -19.79
N PHE A 125 -27.42 20.25 -20.47
CA PHE A 125 -26.39 21.06 -19.84
C PHE A 125 -26.96 21.97 -18.74
N GLU A 126 -28.11 22.61 -19.00
CA GLU A 126 -28.74 23.54 -18.07
C GLU A 126 -29.14 22.88 -16.74
N GLU A 127 -29.52 21.60 -16.77
CA GLU A 127 -29.94 20.86 -15.57
C GLU A 127 -28.75 20.48 -14.69
N VAL A 128 -27.57 20.26 -15.29
CA VAL A 128 -26.39 19.73 -14.58
C VAL A 128 -25.29 20.78 -14.39
N LYS A 129 -25.43 21.98 -14.96
CA LYS A 129 -24.41 23.03 -14.96
C LYS A 129 -23.82 23.31 -13.58
N GLU A 130 -24.67 23.50 -12.57
CA GLU A 130 -24.21 23.81 -11.20
C GLU A 130 -23.58 22.60 -10.50
N GLN A 131 -24.08 21.40 -10.76
CA GLN A 131 -23.44 20.17 -10.27
C GLN A 131 -22.04 20.00 -10.87
N TYR A 132 -21.89 20.27 -12.18
CA TYR A 132 -20.62 20.19 -12.88
C TYR A 132 -19.67 21.29 -12.44
N ARG A 133 -20.16 22.52 -12.20
CA ARG A 133 -19.36 23.60 -11.63
C ARG A 133 -18.80 23.22 -10.25
N SER A 134 -19.64 22.69 -9.36
CA SER A 134 -19.20 22.23 -8.04
C SER A 134 -18.17 21.10 -8.15
N SER A 135 -18.42 20.11 -9.01
CA SER A 135 -17.52 18.97 -9.23
C SER A 135 -16.17 19.42 -9.81
N LEU A 136 -16.19 20.32 -10.79
CA LEU A 136 -15.00 20.87 -11.42
C LEU A 136 -14.20 21.75 -10.45
N LYS A 137 -14.88 22.51 -9.58
CA LYS A 137 -14.23 23.25 -8.48
C LYS A 137 -13.51 22.30 -7.53
N GLN A 138 -14.17 21.22 -7.11
CA GLN A 138 -13.54 20.21 -6.24
C GLN A 138 -12.32 19.55 -6.89
N LEU A 139 -12.39 19.23 -8.18
CA LEU A 139 -11.26 18.69 -8.94
C LEU A 139 -10.09 19.69 -9.02
N LYS A 140 -10.38 20.97 -9.32
CA LYS A 140 -9.38 22.04 -9.34
C LYS A 140 -8.70 22.20 -7.97
N LEU A 141 -9.49 22.22 -6.89
CA LEU A 141 -8.98 22.29 -5.52
C LEU A 141 -8.09 21.10 -5.18
N GLN A 142 -8.52 19.86 -5.50
CA GLN A 142 -7.73 18.66 -5.28
C GLN A 142 -6.39 18.72 -6.03
N LYS A 143 -6.41 19.16 -7.30
CA LYS A 143 -5.19 19.30 -8.09
C LYS A 143 -4.26 20.36 -7.52
N ALA A 144 -4.79 21.51 -7.13
CA ALA A 144 -4.01 22.59 -6.53
C ALA A 144 -3.38 22.17 -5.19
N ARG A 145 -4.08 21.39 -4.36
CA ARG A 145 -3.52 20.79 -3.13
C ARG A 145 -2.34 19.87 -3.42
N GLN A 146 -2.44 19.04 -4.45
CA GLN A 146 -1.33 18.17 -4.88
C GLN A 146 -0.14 19.00 -5.34
N VAL A 147 -0.35 19.99 -6.22
CA VAL A 147 0.71 20.88 -6.73
C VAL A 147 1.42 21.61 -5.58
N TYR A 148 0.66 22.13 -4.61
CA TYR A 148 1.22 22.78 -3.45
C TYR A 148 2.08 21.81 -2.61
N ALA A 149 1.56 20.62 -2.29
CA ALA A 149 2.30 19.61 -1.55
C ALA A 149 3.58 19.16 -2.29
N ASP A 150 3.51 18.99 -3.62
CA ASP A 150 4.66 18.66 -4.45
C ASP A 150 5.70 19.81 -4.43
N SER A 151 5.27 21.07 -4.36
CA SER A 151 6.16 22.21 -4.17
C SER A 151 6.83 22.26 -2.79
N LEU A 152 6.19 21.70 -1.76
CA LEU A 152 6.81 21.54 -0.43
C LEU A 152 7.84 20.41 -0.45
N ARG A 153 7.57 19.36 -1.24
CA ARG A 153 8.48 18.23 -1.42
C ARG A 153 9.81 18.67 -2.01
N THR A 154 9.82 19.56 -3.00
CA THR A 154 11.08 20.05 -3.60
C THR A 154 11.95 20.84 -2.62
N LYS A 155 11.37 21.32 -1.51
CA LYS A 155 12.04 22.12 -0.47
C LYS A 155 12.35 21.31 0.80
N THR A 156 12.00 20.03 0.82
CA THR A 156 12.07 19.17 2.02
C THR A 156 12.80 17.87 1.69
N ASN A 157 13.68 17.41 2.57
CA ASN A 157 14.31 16.11 2.39
C ASN A 157 13.27 14.99 2.63
N VAL A 158 12.93 14.25 1.57
CA VAL A 158 11.99 13.12 1.63
C VAL A 158 12.68 11.86 1.12
N ALA A 159 12.91 10.90 2.00
CA ALA A 159 13.44 9.58 1.66
C ALA A 159 12.30 8.56 1.51
N VAL A 160 12.23 7.91 0.34
CA VAL A 160 11.27 6.83 0.07
C VAL A 160 12.00 5.49 0.16
N LEU A 161 11.62 4.67 1.13
CA LEU A 161 12.26 3.37 1.41
C LEU A 161 11.41 2.17 0.99
N LEU A 162 10.23 2.41 0.40
CA LEU A 162 9.40 1.35 -0.16
C LEU A 162 10.11 0.78 -1.39
N ARG A 163 10.44 -0.52 -1.34
CA ARG A 163 11.12 -1.22 -2.43
C ARG A 163 10.13 -2.02 -3.27
N PRO A 164 10.32 -2.11 -4.60
CA PRO A 164 9.54 -3.00 -5.44
C PRO A 164 9.80 -4.46 -5.02
N PRO A 165 8.84 -5.36 -5.24
CA PRO A 165 9.07 -6.78 -5.00
C PRO A 165 10.18 -7.27 -5.93
N SER A 166 11.03 -8.14 -5.40
CA SER A 166 12.10 -8.78 -6.16
C SER A 166 11.97 -10.30 -6.05
N VAL A 167 12.64 -10.98 -6.98
CA VAL A 167 12.87 -12.42 -6.90
C VAL A 167 14.34 -12.64 -6.64
N THR A 168 14.63 -13.54 -5.71
CA THR A 168 15.99 -14.05 -5.55
C THR A 168 16.23 -15.05 -6.67
N VAL A 169 17.26 -14.80 -7.47
CA VAL A 169 17.65 -15.72 -8.53
C VAL A 169 18.80 -16.58 -8.02
N ALA A 170 18.64 -17.89 -8.13
CA ALA A 170 19.70 -18.84 -7.80
C ALA A 170 20.82 -18.76 -8.84
N TYR A 171 22.05 -19.03 -8.42
CA TYR A 171 23.22 -19.12 -9.29
C TYR A 171 24.09 -20.31 -8.86
N ASP A 172 24.93 -20.78 -9.79
CA ASP A 172 25.89 -21.85 -9.51
C ASP A 172 27.12 -21.26 -8.79
N PRO A 173 27.39 -21.64 -7.53
CA PRO A 173 28.51 -21.11 -6.77
C PRO A 173 29.88 -21.47 -7.38
N GLU A 174 29.98 -22.52 -8.19
CA GLU A 174 31.22 -22.92 -8.86
C GLU A 174 31.54 -22.04 -10.07
N ARG A 175 30.55 -21.32 -10.60
CA ARG A 175 30.67 -20.45 -11.78
C ARG A 175 30.76 -18.96 -11.43
N VAL A 176 31.14 -18.64 -10.20
CA VAL A 176 31.32 -17.26 -9.74
C VAL A 176 32.68 -16.74 -10.20
N LYS A 177 32.68 -15.53 -10.79
CA LYS A 177 33.91 -14.77 -11.09
C LYS A 177 33.92 -13.48 -10.29
N GLY A 178 35.09 -13.11 -9.76
CA GLY A 178 35.28 -11.90 -8.94
C GLY A 178 35.24 -12.18 -7.44
N ASP A 179 35.10 -11.12 -6.64
CA ASP A 179 34.99 -11.22 -5.18
C ASP A 179 33.58 -11.72 -4.78
N PRO A 180 33.45 -12.87 -4.09
CA PRO A 180 32.17 -13.36 -3.59
C PRO A 180 31.48 -12.41 -2.60
N LYS A 181 32.21 -11.44 -2.03
CA LYS A 181 31.69 -10.42 -1.11
C LYS A 181 31.41 -9.08 -1.79
N ALA A 182 31.45 -9.01 -3.12
CA ALA A 182 31.10 -7.80 -3.85
C ALA A 182 29.68 -7.31 -3.48
N PRO A 183 29.44 -6.00 -3.38
CA PRO A 183 28.12 -5.46 -3.01
C PRO A 183 27.05 -5.68 -4.10
N VAL A 184 27.46 -6.07 -5.30
CA VAL A 184 26.58 -6.34 -6.44
C VAL A 184 27.02 -7.65 -7.10
N THR A 185 26.06 -8.56 -7.32
CA THR A 185 26.25 -9.80 -8.10
C THR A 185 25.39 -9.71 -9.35
N ILE A 186 26.01 -9.89 -10.52
CA ILE A 186 25.32 -10.00 -11.81
C ILE A 186 25.27 -11.48 -12.16
N VAL A 187 24.06 -12.00 -12.37
CA VAL A 187 23.88 -13.38 -12.83
C VAL A 187 23.46 -13.33 -14.30
N GLU A 188 24.29 -13.91 -15.16
CA GLU A 188 24.02 -14.05 -16.59
C GLU A 188 23.36 -15.40 -16.84
N PHE A 189 22.27 -15.40 -17.61
CA PHE A 189 21.58 -16.60 -18.05
C PHE A 189 21.46 -16.55 -19.56
N SER A 190 21.84 -17.63 -20.23
CA SER A 190 21.52 -17.84 -21.65
C SER A 190 20.38 -18.85 -21.73
N ASP A 191 19.23 -18.42 -22.23
CA ASP A 191 18.10 -19.31 -22.47
C ASP A 191 18.32 -20.07 -23.78
N PHE A 192 18.64 -21.36 -23.68
CA PHE A 192 18.82 -22.26 -24.82
C PHE A 192 17.51 -22.95 -25.25
N GLN A 193 16.35 -22.34 -24.99
CA GLN A 193 15.05 -22.87 -25.46
C GLN A 193 14.83 -22.74 -26.97
N CYS A 194 15.74 -22.08 -27.71
CA CYS A 194 15.75 -22.15 -29.17
C CYS A 194 16.34 -23.50 -29.65
N PRO A 195 15.64 -24.27 -30.51
CA PRO A 195 16.11 -25.56 -31.03
C PRO A 195 17.48 -25.53 -31.74
N TYR A 196 17.89 -24.36 -32.22
CA TYR A 196 19.17 -24.14 -32.90
C TYR A 196 20.33 -23.86 -31.92
N CYS A 197 20.06 -23.27 -30.76
CA CYS A 197 21.10 -22.85 -29.81
C CYS A 197 21.69 -24.02 -29.01
N LYS A 198 20.98 -25.15 -28.88
CA LYS A 198 21.53 -26.39 -28.29
C LYS A 198 22.70 -27.01 -29.06
N LYS A 199 22.95 -26.60 -30.31
CA LYS A 199 23.95 -27.22 -31.19
C LYS A 199 25.28 -26.43 -31.25
N SER A 200 25.41 -25.32 -30.53
CA SER A 200 26.52 -24.37 -30.69
C SER A 200 27.39 -24.13 -29.44
N GLU A 201 27.39 -25.07 -28.49
CA GLU A 201 28.30 -25.12 -27.33
C GLU A 201 28.86 -26.54 -27.20
#